data_AF-A0AB39VFK6-F1
#
_entry.id   AF-A0AB39VFK6-F1
#
_cell.length_a   1.000
_cell.length_b   1.000
_cell.length_c   1.000
_cell.angle_alpha   90.00
_cell.angle_beta   90.00
_cell.angle_gamma   90.00
#
_symmetry.space_group_name_H-M   'P 1'
#
loop_
_entity.id
_entity.type
_entity.pdbx_description
1 polymer ?
#
loop_
_entity_poly.entity_id
_entity_poly.type
_entity_poly.pdbx_seq_one_letter_code
_entity_poly.pdbx_strand_id
1 'polypeptide(L)'
;MKGQIMKEYKFTASTIYKLNEKLKKKPFKYIYKELMPNFLFDKIQREVYFSNQKAIVSDWDKILADYFKDKIEIAKVIPKKKFLNDEKIIWQFWGQGWDYENLPNVVKICYRAMNKYRENYTLIRLDMENIGEYLEFPDYVMKKLSEKKMGYAHFTDILRFSLLKYYGGVWIDATILLTDYLPSEYFKMDYFLFQRDGDFKNKKEFELYDSIYFSWNKKSKIKMLSSIIFSHKNNKIMATLLDLLLVFWRDNDKIPNYFFMQILYTELVEKYYKKDRCKIVSDTLPHELFKVWFDTYSKEKLKKITDSVSIHKLSFKIDSSKKKVENTFFEYFKNLYEI
;
A
#
# COMPACT_ATOMS: atom_id res chain seq x y z
N MET A 1 14.32 39.41 -14.27
CA MET A 1 13.74 38.21 -13.61
C MET A 1 14.72 37.06 -13.74
N LYS A 2 15.52 36.80 -12.70
CA LYS A 2 16.33 35.57 -12.64
C LYS A 2 15.36 34.42 -12.38
N GLY A 3 15.18 33.54 -13.36
CA GLY A 3 14.39 32.32 -13.18
C GLY A 3 14.99 31.52 -12.02
N GLN A 4 14.25 31.41 -10.94
CA GLN A 4 14.63 30.59 -9.80
C GLN A 4 14.57 29.14 -10.30
N ILE A 5 15.72 28.52 -10.53
CA ILE A 5 15.78 27.10 -10.91
C ILE A 5 15.15 26.33 -9.76
N MET A 6 13.96 25.79 -9.98
CA MET A 6 13.26 24.96 -9.00
C MET A 6 14.16 23.77 -8.69
N LYS A 7 14.52 23.58 -7.42
CA LYS A 7 15.35 22.46 -6.99
C LYS A 7 14.61 21.14 -7.29
N GLU A 8 15.19 20.32 -8.17
CA GLU A 8 14.67 18.99 -8.47
C GLU A 8 15.12 17.96 -7.43
N TYR A 9 14.20 17.09 -7.02
CA TYR A 9 14.46 16.00 -6.08
C TYR A 9 14.41 14.64 -6.79
N LYS A 10 15.53 14.24 -7.40
CA LYS A 10 15.67 12.93 -8.07
C LYS A 10 15.96 11.83 -7.05
N PHE A 11 15.28 10.70 -7.22
CA PHE A 11 15.58 9.47 -6.47
C PHE A 11 16.54 8.60 -7.26
N THR A 12 17.52 8.05 -6.56
CA THR A 12 18.47 7.12 -7.17
C THR A 12 18.55 5.81 -6.40
N ALA A 13 18.48 4.70 -7.14
CA ALA A 13 18.78 3.40 -6.55
C ALA A 13 20.26 3.34 -6.11
N SER A 14 20.53 2.58 -5.05
CA SER A 14 21.89 2.44 -4.53
C SER A 14 22.85 1.86 -5.58
N THR A 15 24.14 2.21 -5.51
CA THR A 15 25.17 1.66 -6.41
C THR A 15 25.20 0.13 -6.38
N ILE A 16 25.04 -0.46 -5.20
CA ILE A 16 24.96 -1.91 -5.00
C ILE A 16 23.72 -2.50 -5.68
N TYR A 17 22.56 -1.84 -5.61
CA TYR A 17 21.36 -2.28 -6.31
C TYR A 17 21.54 -2.26 -7.82
N LYS A 18 22.11 -1.18 -8.38
CA LYS A 18 22.41 -1.08 -9.82
C LYS A 18 23.39 -2.17 -10.27
N LEU A 19 24.40 -2.47 -9.46
CA LEU A 19 25.34 -3.56 -9.71
C LEU A 19 24.65 -4.93 -9.69
N ASN A 20 23.82 -5.19 -8.68
CA ASN A 20 23.03 -6.42 -8.56
C ASN A 20 22.16 -6.66 -9.80
N GLU A 21 21.47 -5.64 -10.29
CA GLU A 21 20.66 -5.72 -11.51
C GLU A 21 21.48 -5.99 -12.78
N LYS A 22 22.73 -5.48 -12.82
CA LYS A 22 23.68 -5.81 -13.90
C LYS A 22 24.15 -7.27 -13.79
N LEU A 23 24.47 -7.76 -12.59
CA LEU A 23 24.96 -9.12 -12.36
C LEU A 23 23.89 -10.20 -12.63
N LYS A 24 22.61 -9.87 -12.47
CA LYS A 24 21.49 -10.76 -12.83
C LYS A 24 21.29 -10.94 -14.34
N LYS A 25 21.99 -10.16 -15.17
CA LYS A 25 21.92 -10.22 -16.64
C LYS A 25 23.14 -10.93 -17.23
N LYS A 26 23.05 -11.36 -18.49
CA LYS A 26 24.17 -11.96 -19.21
C LYS A 26 25.32 -10.93 -19.34
N PRO A 27 26.60 -11.35 -19.25
CA PRO A 27 27.07 -12.73 -19.09
C PRO A 27 27.11 -13.24 -17.65
N PHE A 28 27.05 -12.36 -16.64
CA PHE A 28 27.28 -12.71 -15.23
C PHE A 28 26.17 -13.57 -14.60
N LYS A 29 24.96 -13.58 -15.17
CA LYS A 29 23.79 -14.34 -14.69
C LYS A 29 24.12 -15.79 -14.32
N TYR A 30 24.91 -16.47 -15.14
CA TYR A 30 25.25 -17.88 -14.94
C TYR A 30 25.95 -18.10 -13.61
N ILE A 31 26.99 -17.31 -13.31
CA ILE A 31 27.73 -17.43 -12.06
C ILE A 31 26.92 -16.86 -10.89
N TYR A 32 26.37 -15.66 -11.07
CA TYR A 32 25.77 -14.90 -9.97
C TYR A 32 24.42 -15.43 -9.49
N LYS A 33 23.59 -15.93 -10.42
CA LYS A 33 22.23 -16.38 -10.11
C LYS A 33 22.07 -17.90 -10.22
N GLU A 34 22.73 -18.55 -11.18
CA GLU A 34 22.47 -19.97 -11.48
C GLU A 34 23.43 -20.93 -10.74
N LEU A 35 24.71 -20.56 -10.59
CA LEU A 35 25.71 -21.38 -9.88
C LEU A 35 25.83 -21.05 -8.38
N MET A 36 25.40 -19.86 -7.96
CA MET A 36 25.53 -19.43 -6.57
C MET A 36 24.60 -20.24 -5.65
N PRO A 37 25.08 -20.73 -4.49
CA PRO A 37 24.22 -21.38 -3.52
C PRO A 37 23.06 -20.46 -3.09
N ASN A 38 21.83 -20.98 -3.10
CA ASN A 38 20.61 -20.21 -2.83
C ASN A 38 20.69 -19.42 -1.51
N PHE A 39 21.17 -20.04 -0.42
CA PHE A 39 21.28 -19.36 0.87
C PHE A 39 22.18 -18.11 0.83
N LEU A 40 23.24 -18.15 0.01
CA LEU A 40 24.17 -17.03 -0.15
C LEU A 40 23.56 -15.96 -1.05
N PHE A 41 22.92 -16.38 -2.16
CA PHE A 41 22.21 -15.47 -3.05
C PHE A 41 21.13 -14.70 -2.29
N ASP A 42 20.30 -15.37 -1.50
CA ASP A 42 19.23 -14.77 -0.71
C ASP A 42 19.77 -13.78 0.34
N LYS A 43 20.87 -14.13 1.00
CA LYS A 43 21.56 -13.22 1.93
C LYS A 43 22.05 -11.95 1.22
N ILE A 44 22.62 -12.09 0.01
CA ILE A 44 23.06 -10.95 -0.80
C ILE A 44 21.85 -10.12 -1.24
N GLN A 45 20.78 -10.75 -1.75
CA GLN A 45 19.58 -10.03 -2.20
C GLN A 45 18.96 -9.22 -1.05
N ARG A 46 18.93 -9.77 0.17
CA ARG A 46 18.45 -9.06 1.36
C ARG A 46 19.30 -7.83 1.69
N GLU A 47 20.63 -7.94 1.68
CA GLU A 47 21.49 -6.78 1.94
C GLU A 47 21.44 -5.74 0.81
N VAL A 48 21.34 -6.17 -0.45
CA VAL A 48 21.09 -5.27 -1.59
C VAL A 48 19.78 -4.51 -1.37
N TYR A 49 18.73 -5.20 -0.92
CA TYR A 49 17.43 -4.60 -0.66
C TYR A 49 17.50 -3.55 0.44
N PHE A 50 18.13 -3.84 1.58
CA PHE A 50 18.33 -2.87 2.66
C PHE A 50 19.21 -1.69 2.25
N SER A 51 20.24 -1.93 1.46
CA SER A 51 21.08 -0.87 0.88
C SER A 51 20.26 0.07 0.00
N ASN A 52 19.33 -0.47 -0.80
CA ASN A 52 18.43 0.35 -1.62
C ASN A 52 17.43 1.14 -0.77
N GLN A 53 16.85 0.55 0.28
CA GLN A 53 16.01 1.29 1.23
C GLN A 53 16.77 2.45 1.87
N LYS A 54 18.04 2.24 2.27
CA LYS A 54 18.88 3.31 2.84
C LYS A 54 19.11 4.47 1.86
N ALA A 55 19.30 4.18 0.57
CA ALA A 55 19.42 5.22 -0.46
C ALA A 55 18.11 6.03 -0.59
N ILE A 56 16.96 5.34 -0.62
CA ILE A 56 15.64 5.98 -0.67
C ILE A 56 15.37 6.84 0.56
N VAL A 57 15.75 6.37 1.76
CA VAL A 57 15.67 7.15 3.00
C VAL A 57 16.52 8.43 2.89
N SER A 58 17.74 8.34 2.37
CA SER A 58 18.60 9.52 2.17
C SER A 58 17.98 10.54 1.21
N ASP A 59 17.33 10.08 0.14
CA ASP A 59 16.63 10.96 -0.80
C ASP A 59 15.37 11.56 -0.17
N TRP A 60 14.59 10.79 0.60
CA TRP A 60 13.45 11.33 1.37
C TRP A 60 13.88 12.34 2.43
N ASP A 61 14.99 12.11 3.12
CA ASP A 61 15.50 13.01 4.17
C ASP A 61 15.81 14.41 3.64
N LYS A 62 16.31 14.50 2.41
CA LYS A 62 16.54 15.80 1.74
C LYS A 62 15.22 16.54 1.53
N ILE A 63 14.19 15.85 1.02
CA ILE A 63 12.88 16.45 0.76
C ILE A 63 12.20 16.82 2.07
N LEU A 64 12.18 15.93 3.05
CA LEU A 64 11.58 16.17 4.36
C LEU A 64 12.22 17.39 5.05
N ALA A 65 13.55 17.49 5.03
CA ALA A 65 14.27 18.61 5.63
C ALA A 65 13.92 19.97 4.98
N ASP A 66 13.69 19.98 3.66
CA ASP A 66 13.28 21.19 2.94
C ASP A 66 11.77 21.46 3.07
N TYR A 67 10.93 20.43 3.11
CA TYR A 67 9.48 20.52 3.33
C TYR A 67 9.17 21.17 4.68
N PHE A 68 9.76 20.68 5.77
CA PHE A 68 9.55 21.22 7.12
C PHE A 68 10.25 22.56 7.37
N LYS A 69 10.96 23.11 6.37
CA LYS A 69 11.50 24.48 6.37
C LYS A 69 10.75 25.39 5.38
N ASP A 70 9.62 24.93 4.85
CA ASP A 70 8.79 25.62 3.87
C ASP A 70 9.56 26.05 2.60
N LYS A 71 10.54 25.24 2.17
CA LYS A 71 11.40 25.51 1.00
C LYS A 71 10.91 24.88 -0.29
N ILE A 72 9.77 24.20 -0.27
CA ILE A 72 9.26 23.43 -1.40
C ILE A 72 7.90 23.98 -1.80
N GLU A 73 7.78 24.42 -3.06
CA GLU A 73 6.48 24.67 -3.65
C GLU A 73 5.79 23.34 -3.97
N ILE A 74 4.56 23.20 -3.49
CA ILE A 74 3.77 21.98 -3.58
C ILE A 74 2.56 22.23 -4.48
N ALA A 75 2.43 21.42 -5.53
CA ALA A 75 1.24 21.42 -6.37
C ALA A 75 0.01 21.01 -5.54
N LYS A 76 -1.17 21.55 -5.87
CA LYS A 76 -2.41 21.24 -5.14
C LYS A 76 -3.27 20.27 -5.92
N VAL A 77 -3.85 19.31 -5.20
CA VAL A 77 -5.03 18.57 -5.66
C VAL A 77 -6.26 19.36 -5.24
N ILE A 78 -7.23 19.54 -6.13
CA ILE A 78 -8.43 20.35 -5.89
C ILE A 78 -9.61 19.42 -5.57
N PRO A 79 -10.22 19.49 -4.37
CA PRO A 79 -11.45 18.76 -4.07
C PRO A 79 -12.66 19.40 -4.77
N LYS A 80 -13.50 18.59 -5.41
CA LYS A 80 -14.68 19.02 -6.17
C LYS A 80 -16.02 18.80 -5.47
N LYS A 81 -16.07 17.90 -4.48
CA LYS A 81 -17.28 17.64 -3.68
C LYS A 81 -17.15 18.20 -2.26
N LYS A 82 -18.29 18.33 -1.60
CA LYS A 82 -18.38 18.61 -0.17
C LYS A 82 -19.16 17.46 0.47
N PHE A 83 -18.62 16.96 1.56
CA PHE A 83 -19.27 15.98 2.44
C PHE A 83 -19.40 16.60 3.83
N LEU A 84 -20.40 16.16 4.59
CA LEU A 84 -20.56 16.55 5.98
C LEU A 84 -19.42 15.95 6.83
N ASN A 85 -19.07 16.61 7.95
CA ASN A 85 -17.90 16.24 8.74
C ASN A 85 -18.03 14.87 9.45
N ASP A 86 -19.26 14.35 9.58
CA ASP A 86 -19.61 13.10 10.24
C ASP A 86 -19.94 11.96 9.24
N GLU A 87 -19.86 12.21 7.93
CA GLU A 87 -20.11 11.18 6.93
C GLU A 87 -19.04 10.07 6.99
N LYS A 88 -19.51 8.85 7.24
CA LYS A 88 -18.68 7.65 7.22
C LYS A 88 -18.59 7.13 5.79
N ILE A 89 -17.51 7.50 5.11
CA ILE A 89 -17.28 7.15 3.71
C ILE A 89 -16.26 6.01 3.60
N ILE A 90 -16.56 5.01 2.78
CA ILE A 90 -15.63 3.99 2.32
C ILE A 90 -15.24 4.30 0.88
N TRP A 91 -13.94 4.44 0.64
CA TRP A 91 -13.37 4.64 -0.69
C TRP A 91 -12.74 3.35 -1.21
N GLN A 92 -13.11 2.94 -2.42
CA GLN A 92 -12.41 1.90 -3.17
C GLN A 92 -12.03 2.41 -4.55
N PHE A 93 -10.96 1.87 -5.13
CA PHE A 93 -10.55 2.18 -6.50
C PHE A 93 -10.23 0.92 -7.30
N TRP A 94 -10.69 0.90 -8.56
CA TRP A 94 -10.28 -0.09 -9.54
C TRP A 94 -10.16 0.57 -10.91
N GLY A 95 -8.92 0.80 -11.36
CA GLY A 95 -8.64 1.65 -12.53
C GLY A 95 -9.14 1.09 -13.86
N GLN A 96 -9.49 -0.20 -13.93
CA GLN A 96 -10.09 -0.83 -15.11
C GLN A 96 -11.62 -0.72 -15.15
N GLY A 97 -12.26 -0.13 -14.13
CA GLY A 97 -13.72 -0.01 -14.04
C GLY A 97 -14.38 -1.14 -13.24
N TRP A 98 -15.52 -0.85 -12.64
CA TRP A 98 -16.22 -1.75 -11.71
C TRP A 98 -17.26 -2.68 -12.36
N ASP A 99 -17.11 -2.97 -13.66
CA ASP A 99 -17.92 -3.99 -14.32
C ASP A 99 -17.72 -5.33 -13.62
N TYR A 100 -18.73 -5.73 -12.86
CA TYR A 100 -18.65 -6.82 -11.91
C TYR A 100 -18.22 -8.11 -12.60
N GLU A 101 -18.75 -8.42 -13.79
CA GLU A 101 -18.48 -9.69 -14.47
C GLU A 101 -17.03 -9.84 -14.90
N ASN A 102 -16.37 -8.72 -15.21
CA ASN A 102 -14.97 -8.64 -15.61
C ASN A 102 -13.99 -8.53 -14.43
N LEU A 103 -14.48 -8.43 -13.19
CA LEU A 103 -13.62 -8.42 -12.01
C LEU A 103 -13.00 -9.80 -11.75
N PRO A 104 -11.72 -9.87 -11.31
CA PRO A 104 -11.13 -11.13 -10.85
C PRO A 104 -11.96 -11.75 -9.70
N ASN A 105 -12.04 -13.08 -9.62
CA ASN A 105 -12.85 -13.79 -8.61
C ASN A 105 -12.58 -13.33 -7.17
N VAL A 106 -11.31 -13.09 -6.80
CA VAL A 106 -10.97 -12.55 -5.46
C VAL A 106 -11.58 -11.16 -5.24
N VAL A 107 -11.60 -10.31 -6.27
CA VAL A 107 -12.20 -8.97 -6.22
C VAL A 107 -13.73 -9.09 -6.17
N LYS A 108 -14.35 -10.02 -6.92
CA LYS A 108 -15.80 -10.32 -6.83
C LYS A 108 -16.19 -10.73 -5.39
N ILE A 109 -15.42 -11.62 -4.76
CA ILE A 109 -15.60 -12.04 -3.36
C ILE A 109 -15.55 -10.82 -2.42
N CYS A 110 -14.49 -10.00 -2.55
CA CYS A 110 -14.32 -8.80 -1.72
C CYS A 110 -15.44 -7.77 -1.97
N TYR A 111 -15.90 -7.63 -3.20
CA TYR A 111 -16.99 -6.74 -3.59
C TYR A 111 -18.30 -7.11 -2.89
N ARG A 112 -18.69 -8.39 -2.93
CA ARG A 112 -19.92 -8.88 -2.25
C ARG A 112 -19.80 -8.76 -0.74
N ALA A 113 -18.65 -9.14 -0.18
CA ALA A 113 -18.37 -8.98 1.25
C ALA A 113 -18.46 -7.52 1.72
N MET A 114 -17.87 -6.59 0.96
CA MET A 114 -17.95 -5.16 1.26
C MET A 114 -19.40 -4.66 1.27
N ASN A 115 -20.21 -5.06 0.27
CA ASN A 115 -21.62 -4.66 0.25
C ASN A 115 -22.41 -5.19 1.45
N LYS A 116 -22.06 -6.38 1.95
CA LYS A 116 -22.68 -7.01 3.12
C LYS A 116 -22.28 -6.35 4.45
N TYR A 117 -21.00 -6.03 4.62
CA TYR A 117 -20.42 -5.61 5.91
C TYR A 117 -20.09 -4.11 6.02
N ARG A 118 -20.43 -3.28 5.03
CA ARG A 118 -20.22 -1.83 5.09
C ARG A 118 -21.17 -1.07 6.04
N GLU A 119 -22.11 -1.75 6.70
CA GLU A 119 -23.19 -1.12 7.48
C GLU A 119 -23.94 -0.05 6.64
N ASN A 120 -24.23 1.11 7.25
CA ASN A 120 -24.82 2.28 6.64
C ASN A 120 -23.76 3.24 6.04
N TYR A 121 -22.50 2.82 5.88
CA TYR A 121 -21.45 3.70 5.37
C TYR A 121 -21.61 3.93 3.88
N THR A 122 -21.36 5.17 3.45
CA THR A 122 -21.40 5.56 2.05
C THR A 122 -20.23 4.91 1.32
N LEU A 123 -20.50 3.91 0.48
CA LEU A 123 -19.49 3.23 -0.32
C LEU A 123 -19.35 3.93 -1.67
N ILE A 124 -18.16 4.47 -1.94
CA ILE A 124 -17.82 5.13 -3.20
C ILE A 124 -16.75 4.32 -3.90
N ARG A 125 -17.13 3.77 -5.07
CA ARG A 125 -16.27 2.99 -5.95
C ARG A 125 -15.79 3.87 -7.09
N LEU A 126 -14.49 4.12 -7.10
CA LEU A 126 -13.82 5.01 -8.04
C LEU A 126 -13.11 4.21 -9.15
N ASP A 127 -13.07 4.78 -10.34
CA ASP A 127 -12.30 4.31 -11.48
C ASP A 127 -11.75 5.51 -12.26
N MET A 128 -11.14 5.29 -13.42
CA MET A 128 -10.57 6.39 -14.19
C MET A 128 -11.61 7.33 -14.79
N GLU A 129 -12.88 6.93 -14.89
CA GLU A 129 -13.94 7.72 -15.49
C GLU A 129 -14.54 8.70 -14.49
N ASN A 130 -14.72 8.29 -13.24
CA ASN A 130 -15.43 9.08 -12.23
C ASN A 130 -14.54 9.82 -11.22
N ILE A 131 -13.23 9.55 -11.15
CA ILE A 131 -12.34 10.24 -10.20
C ILE A 131 -12.37 11.76 -10.35
N GLY A 132 -12.57 12.26 -11.58
CA GLY A 132 -12.63 13.68 -11.92
C GLY A 132 -13.83 14.41 -11.31
N GLU A 133 -14.86 13.69 -10.84
CA GLU A 133 -15.97 14.27 -10.09
C GLU A 133 -15.60 14.64 -8.65
N TYR A 134 -14.55 14.00 -8.11
CA TYR A 134 -14.15 14.14 -6.71
C TYR A 134 -12.87 14.96 -6.58
N LEU A 135 -11.89 14.74 -7.45
CA LEU A 135 -10.57 15.32 -7.33
C LEU A 135 -10.05 15.78 -8.68
N GLU A 136 -9.41 16.95 -8.70
CA GLU A 136 -8.57 17.38 -9.79
C GLU A 136 -7.10 17.24 -9.40
N PHE A 137 -6.34 16.48 -10.19
CA PHE A 137 -4.92 16.27 -9.97
C PHE A 137 -4.09 17.22 -10.82
N PRO A 138 -2.87 17.58 -10.40
CA PRO A 138 -1.93 18.32 -11.25
C PRO A 138 -1.68 17.59 -12.58
N ASP A 139 -1.58 18.36 -13.67
CA ASP A 139 -1.44 17.81 -15.04
C ASP A 139 -0.32 16.78 -15.19
N TYR A 140 0.82 17.00 -14.51
CA TYR A 140 1.95 16.08 -14.60
C TYR A 140 1.65 14.69 -14.02
N VAL A 141 0.74 14.59 -13.04
CA VAL A 141 0.31 13.30 -12.47
C VAL A 141 -0.47 12.52 -13.53
N MET A 142 -1.47 13.17 -14.14
CA MET A 142 -2.31 12.55 -15.17
C MET A 142 -1.49 12.22 -16.44
N LYS A 143 -0.58 13.10 -16.84
CA LYS A 143 0.34 12.87 -17.95
C LYS A 143 1.26 11.66 -17.70
N LYS A 144 1.83 11.52 -16.50
CA LYS A 144 2.69 10.36 -16.18
C LYS A 144 1.91 9.06 -16.14
N LEU A 145 0.63 9.10 -15.73
CA LEU A 145 -0.24 7.95 -15.76
C LEU A 145 -0.56 7.52 -17.20
N SER A 146 -0.95 8.45 -18.07
CA SER A 146 -1.25 8.17 -19.48
C SER A 146 -0.01 7.70 -20.27
N GLU A 147 1.17 8.27 -19.97
CA GLU A 147 2.47 7.85 -20.53
C GLU A 147 2.99 6.53 -19.93
N LYS A 148 2.25 5.87 -19.02
CA LYS A 148 2.65 4.63 -18.33
C LYS A 148 3.95 4.73 -17.53
N LYS A 149 4.40 5.95 -17.20
CA LYS A 149 5.50 6.22 -16.26
C LYS A 149 5.07 5.98 -14.82
N MET A 150 3.78 6.16 -14.55
CA MET A 150 3.11 5.83 -13.30
C MET A 150 2.10 4.71 -13.55
N GLY A 151 2.19 3.61 -12.82
CA GLY A 151 1.16 2.57 -12.83
C GLY A 151 0.05 2.85 -11.82
N TYR A 152 -1.11 2.20 -11.98
CA TYR A 152 -2.24 2.37 -11.06
C TYR A 152 -1.88 2.13 -9.59
N ALA A 153 -1.01 1.16 -9.29
CA ALA A 153 -0.58 0.90 -7.91
C ALA A 153 0.10 2.09 -7.22
N HIS A 154 0.69 3.02 -7.97
CA HIS A 154 1.32 4.22 -7.41
C HIS A 154 0.43 5.45 -7.53
N PHE A 155 -0.39 5.51 -8.57
CA PHE A 155 -1.46 6.52 -8.65
C PHE A 155 -2.42 6.40 -7.44
N THR A 156 -2.74 5.17 -7.02
CA THR A 156 -3.59 4.93 -5.86
C THR A 156 -2.99 5.43 -4.55
N ASP A 157 -1.67 5.57 -4.43
CA ASP A 157 -1.06 6.23 -3.27
C ASP A 157 -1.47 7.71 -3.22
N ILE A 158 -1.36 8.44 -4.35
CA ILE A 158 -1.78 9.84 -4.45
C ILE A 158 -3.29 9.96 -4.23
N LEU A 159 -4.09 9.12 -4.91
CA LEU A 159 -5.55 9.14 -4.81
C LEU A 159 -6.02 8.91 -3.37
N ARG A 160 -5.51 7.86 -2.70
CA ARG A 160 -5.89 7.53 -1.32
C ARG A 160 -5.64 8.70 -0.39
N PHE A 161 -4.43 9.26 -0.40
CA PHE A 161 -4.11 10.37 0.51
C PHE A 161 -4.85 11.65 0.15
N SER A 162 -5.18 11.88 -1.12
CA SER A 162 -6.05 12.98 -1.53
C SER A 162 -7.46 12.84 -0.94
N LEU A 163 -8.08 11.67 -1.09
CA LEU A 163 -9.42 11.40 -0.55
C LEU A 163 -9.44 11.53 0.97
N LEU A 164 -8.48 10.90 1.66
CA LEU A 164 -8.41 10.95 3.12
C LEU A 164 -8.10 12.36 3.65
N LYS A 165 -7.24 13.13 2.98
CA LYS A 165 -6.95 14.53 3.33
C LYS A 165 -8.20 15.40 3.22
N TYR A 166 -8.93 15.32 2.11
CA TYR A 166 -10.01 16.26 1.81
C TYR A 166 -11.39 15.82 2.31
N TYR A 167 -11.63 14.52 2.41
CA TYR A 167 -12.94 13.95 2.72
C TYR A 167 -12.93 13.04 3.95
N GLY A 168 -11.76 12.61 4.42
CA GLY A 168 -11.68 11.63 5.52
C GLY A 168 -12.28 10.28 5.14
N GLY A 169 -12.77 9.57 6.15
CA GLY A 169 -13.37 8.24 5.99
C GLY A 169 -12.31 7.14 6.03
N VAL A 170 -12.53 6.08 5.24
CA VAL A 170 -11.62 4.94 5.14
C VAL A 170 -11.33 4.61 3.69
N TRP A 171 -10.06 4.48 3.35
CA TRP A 171 -9.65 3.83 2.12
C TRP A 171 -9.57 2.33 2.33
N ILE A 172 -10.12 1.57 1.40
CA ILE A 172 -10.06 0.11 1.40
C ILE A 172 -9.74 -0.37 -0.01
N ASP A 173 -8.63 -1.09 -0.20
CA ASP A 173 -8.31 -1.72 -1.47
C ASP A 173 -9.45 -2.67 -1.93
N ALA A 174 -9.64 -2.80 -3.24
CA ALA A 174 -10.63 -3.72 -3.84
C ALA A 174 -10.42 -5.21 -3.49
N THR A 175 -9.31 -5.54 -2.83
CA THR A 175 -8.92 -6.90 -2.42
C THR A 175 -8.95 -7.10 -0.90
N ILE A 176 -9.61 -6.20 -0.17
CA ILE A 176 -9.91 -6.41 1.24
C ILE A 176 -11.22 -7.18 1.35
N LEU A 177 -11.14 -8.37 1.95
CA LEU A 177 -12.28 -9.17 2.33
C LEU A 177 -12.70 -8.78 3.76
N LEU A 178 -13.95 -8.36 3.91
CA LEU A 178 -14.58 -8.20 5.21
C LEU A 178 -15.29 -9.49 5.61
N THR A 179 -15.11 -9.89 6.86
CA THR A 179 -15.79 -11.06 7.45
C THR A 179 -16.76 -10.67 8.57
N ASP A 180 -16.70 -9.41 8.98
CA ASP A 180 -17.62 -8.74 9.91
C ASP A 180 -17.56 -7.22 9.62
N TYR A 181 -18.35 -6.44 10.35
CA TYR A 181 -18.37 -4.99 10.27
C TYR A 181 -16.99 -4.37 10.58
N LEU A 182 -16.78 -3.15 10.06
CA LEU A 182 -15.55 -2.40 10.33
C LEU A 182 -15.52 -1.95 11.81
N PRO A 183 -14.41 -2.16 12.54
CA PRO A 183 -14.34 -1.78 13.94
C PRO A 183 -14.54 -0.28 14.14
N SER A 184 -15.60 0.10 14.89
CA SER A 184 -15.94 1.50 15.13
C SER A 184 -14.83 2.27 15.88
N GLU A 185 -13.98 1.56 16.64
CA GLU A 185 -12.83 2.16 17.33
C GLU A 185 -11.84 2.84 16.38
N TYR A 186 -11.65 2.32 15.16
CA TYR A 186 -10.69 2.88 14.21
C TYR A 186 -11.16 4.22 13.63
N PHE A 187 -12.47 4.45 13.55
CA PHE A 187 -13.04 5.73 13.15
C PHE A 187 -12.95 6.81 14.24
N LYS A 188 -12.75 6.43 15.50
CA LYS A 188 -12.59 7.38 16.62
C LYS A 188 -11.17 7.94 16.72
N MET A 189 -10.20 7.29 16.07
CA MET A 189 -8.81 7.74 16.05
C MET A 189 -8.62 8.80 14.96
N ASP A 190 -7.72 9.77 15.17
CA ASP A 190 -7.38 10.80 14.17
C ASP A 190 -6.99 10.17 12.82
N TYR A 191 -6.29 9.02 12.89
CA TYR A 191 -6.12 8.09 11.80
C TYR A 191 -5.78 6.70 12.34
N PHE A 192 -5.97 5.67 11.53
CA PHE A 192 -5.56 4.29 11.85
C PHE A 192 -5.12 3.54 10.59
N LEU A 193 -4.08 2.72 10.75
CA LEU A 193 -3.66 1.71 9.78
C LEU A 193 -2.90 0.62 10.52
N PHE A 194 -2.82 -0.58 9.96
CA PHE A 194 -2.06 -1.66 10.58
C PHE A 194 -0.55 -1.44 10.44
N GLN A 195 0.18 -1.72 11.50
CA GLN A 195 1.61 -1.45 11.63
C GLN A 195 2.38 -2.68 12.09
N ARG A 196 3.65 -2.76 11.74
CA ARG A 196 4.54 -3.81 12.24
C ARG A 196 4.67 -3.74 13.75
N ASP A 197 4.14 -4.73 14.44
CA ASP A 197 4.28 -4.88 15.88
C ASP A 197 5.67 -5.43 16.22
N GLY A 198 6.46 -4.67 17.00
CA GLY A 198 7.80 -5.04 17.43
C GLY A 198 7.83 -6.25 18.35
N ASP A 199 6.75 -6.53 19.07
CA ASP A 199 6.65 -7.57 20.10
C ASP A 199 5.93 -8.83 19.61
N PHE A 200 5.61 -8.89 18.32
CA PHE A 200 4.96 -10.04 17.70
C PHE A 200 5.75 -11.34 17.93
N LYS A 201 5.11 -12.41 18.40
CA LYS A 201 5.81 -13.64 18.77
C LYS A 201 6.27 -14.47 17.57
N ASN A 202 5.47 -14.56 16.50
CA ASN A 202 5.69 -15.50 15.39
C ASN A 202 6.45 -14.88 14.20
N LYS A 203 7.46 -14.04 14.46
CA LYS A 203 8.18 -13.27 13.43
C LYS A 203 8.72 -14.14 12.29
N LYS A 204 9.37 -15.26 12.65
CA LYS A 204 10.02 -16.18 11.70
C LYS A 204 9.06 -16.76 10.67
N GLU A 205 7.83 -17.08 11.08
CA GLU A 205 6.82 -17.66 10.19
C GLU A 205 6.47 -16.69 9.05
N PHE A 206 6.26 -15.41 9.39
CA PHE A 206 5.96 -14.36 8.43
C PHE A 206 7.19 -13.96 7.59
N GLU A 207 8.38 -13.93 8.19
CA GLU A 207 9.63 -13.67 7.46
C GLU A 207 9.93 -14.77 6.42
N LEU A 208 9.58 -16.03 6.70
CA LEU A 208 9.69 -17.12 5.73
C LEU A 208 8.65 -17.01 4.61
N TYR A 209 7.46 -16.51 4.93
CA TYR A 209 6.39 -16.33 3.95
C TYR A 209 6.70 -15.21 2.94
N ASP A 210 7.09 -14.03 3.43
CA ASP A 210 7.56 -12.92 2.59
C ASP A 210 8.55 -12.06 3.39
N SER A 211 9.84 -12.34 3.21
CA SER A 211 10.93 -11.63 3.88
C SER A 211 11.13 -10.17 3.44
N ILE A 212 10.51 -9.76 2.33
CA ILE A 212 10.60 -8.41 1.80
C ILE A 212 9.61 -7.51 2.54
N TYR A 213 8.35 -7.93 2.64
CA TYR A 213 7.31 -7.19 3.36
C TYR A 213 7.36 -7.44 4.86
N PHE A 214 7.42 -8.71 5.28
CA PHE A 214 7.52 -9.07 6.69
C PHE A 214 8.99 -9.16 7.10
N SER A 215 9.52 -8.08 7.67
CA SER A 215 10.87 -8.07 8.22
C SER A 215 10.92 -7.33 9.55
N TRP A 216 11.43 -8.00 10.59
CA TRP A 216 11.74 -7.36 11.89
C TRP A 216 13.19 -6.90 11.99
N ASN A 217 13.95 -6.97 10.90
CA ASN A 217 15.28 -6.38 10.86
C ASN A 217 15.19 -4.86 11.08
N LYS A 218 16.02 -4.32 11.98
CA LYS A 218 16.06 -2.88 12.28
C LYS A 218 16.33 -1.99 11.06
N LYS A 219 16.96 -2.53 10.02
CA LYS A 219 17.20 -1.84 8.74
C LYS A 219 15.94 -1.69 7.87
N SER A 220 14.90 -2.51 8.09
CA SER A 220 13.66 -2.44 7.31
C SER A 220 12.85 -1.20 7.65
N LYS A 221 12.37 -0.53 6.61
CA LYS A 221 11.47 0.63 6.69
C LYS A 221 10.06 0.33 6.19
N ILE A 222 9.77 -0.94 5.91
CA ILE A 222 8.42 -1.41 5.58
C ILE A 222 7.79 -1.88 6.87
N LYS A 223 6.93 -1.04 7.45
CA LYS A 223 6.38 -1.26 8.79
C LYS A 223 4.88 -1.00 8.86
N MET A 224 4.20 -0.98 7.72
CA MET A 224 2.78 -0.64 7.67
C MET A 224 2.06 -1.26 6.48
N LEU A 225 0.75 -1.48 6.64
CA LEU A 225 -0.16 -1.89 5.59
C LEU A 225 -0.92 -0.67 5.07
N SER A 226 -0.78 -0.38 3.77
CA SER A 226 -1.44 0.75 3.12
C SER A 226 -2.74 0.39 2.41
N SER A 227 -3.14 -0.89 2.44
CA SER A 227 -4.35 -1.40 1.77
C SER A 227 -5.64 -1.01 2.51
N ILE A 228 -5.51 -0.53 3.74
CA ILE A 228 -6.61 0.04 4.52
C ILE A 228 -6.08 1.16 5.41
N ILE A 229 -6.68 2.34 5.31
CA ILE A 229 -6.32 3.51 6.13
C ILE A 229 -7.59 4.27 6.49
N PHE A 230 -7.82 4.44 7.78
CA PHE A 230 -8.86 5.31 8.34
C PHE A 230 -8.23 6.66 8.63
N SER A 231 -8.93 7.75 8.36
CA SER A 231 -8.45 9.09 8.69
C SER A 231 -9.62 10.04 8.85
N HIS A 232 -9.52 10.94 9.82
CA HIS A 232 -10.31 12.16 9.78
C HIS A 232 -9.80 13.07 8.65
N LYS A 233 -10.70 13.92 8.17
CA LYS A 233 -10.38 14.98 7.22
C LYS A 233 -9.31 15.90 7.82
N ASN A 234 -8.45 16.46 6.96
CA ASN A 234 -7.35 17.36 7.33
C ASN A 234 -6.27 16.74 8.25
N ASN A 235 -6.20 15.41 8.38
CA ASN A 235 -5.13 14.76 9.11
C ASN A 235 -3.75 15.14 8.52
N LYS A 236 -2.87 15.68 9.37
CA LYS A 236 -1.56 16.21 8.96
C LYS A 236 -0.62 15.16 8.34
N ILE A 237 -0.69 13.90 8.79
CA ILE A 237 0.13 12.83 8.21
C ILE A 237 -0.36 12.54 6.78
N MET A 238 -1.67 12.42 6.56
CA MET A 238 -2.22 12.23 5.21
C MET A 238 -1.89 13.40 4.29
N ALA A 239 -1.98 14.63 4.81
CA ALA A 239 -1.62 15.83 4.08
C ALA A 239 -0.15 15.84 3.67
N THR A 240 0.77 15.61 4.61
CA THR A 240 2.21 15.59 4.32
C THR A 240 2.60 14.44 3.38
N LEU A 241 1.99 13.25 3.51
CA LEU A 241 2.23 12.14 2.57
C LEU A 241 1.80 12.49 1.15
N LEU A 242 0.63 13.10 0.98
CA LEU A 242 0.16 13.57 -0.32
C LEU A 242 1.16 14.57 -0.93
N ASP A 243 1.52 15.60 -0.16
CA ASP A 243 2.40 16.67 -0.64
C ASP A 243 3.77 16.10 -1.10
N LEU A 244 4.37 15.21 -0.30
CA LEU A 244 5.67 14.61 -0.61
C LEU A 244 5.61 13.65 -1.82
N LEU A 245 4.50 12.93 -2.00
CA LEU A 245 4.28 12.13 -3.21
C LEU A 245 4.10 12.99 -4.45
N LEU A 246 3.41 14.14 -4.34
CA LEU A 246 3.28 15.10 -5.43
C LEU A 246 4.65 15.68 -5.82
N VAL A 247 5.50 16.02 -4.85
CA VAL A 247 6.88 16.46 -5.10
C VAL A 247 7.70 15.36 -5.78
N PHE A 248 7.63 14.12 -5.28
CA PHE A 248 8.31 12.99 -5.91
C PHE A 248 7.91 12.84 -7.38
N TRP A 249 6.61 12.79 -7.66
CA TRP A 249 6.10 12.60 -9.02
C TRP A 249 6.21 13.83 -9.90
N ARG A 250 6.51 15.03 -9.37
CA ARG A 250 6.89 16.17 -10.21
C ARG A 250 8.24 15.90 -10.88
N ASP A 251 9.19 15.41 -10.07
CA ASP A 251 10.60 15.35 -10.46
C ASP A 251 11.03 13.96 -10.97
N ASN A 252 10.21 12.92 -10.81
CA ASN A 252 10.61 11.54 -11.14
C ASN A 252 9.64 10.88 -12.14
N ASP A 253 10.20 10.05 -13.01
CA ASP A 253 9.46 9.25 -14.02
C ASP A 253 9.37 7.76 -13.65
N LYS A 254 10.03 7.36 -12.55
CA LYS A 254 10.07 5.97 -12.11
C LYS A 254 10.31 5.86 -10.62
N ILE A 255 9.63 4.91 -9.98
CA ILE A 255 9.84 4.57 -8.58
C ILE A 255 11.16 3.79 -8.35
N PRO A 256 11.91 4.09 -7.27
CA PRO A 256 13.15 3.38 -6.94
C PRO A 256 12.91 2.03 -6.25
N ASN A 257 11.70 1.83 -5.69
CA ASN A 257 11.26 0.62 -5.00
C ASN A 257 9.73 0.60 -4.94
N TYR A 258 9.12 -0.59 -4.98
CA TYR A 258 7.67 -0.74 -4.89
C TYR A 258 7.08 -0.15 -3.60
N PHE A 259 7.80 -0.27 -2.47
CA PHE A 259 7.37 0.19 -1.15
C PHE A 259 7.91 1.58 -0.76
N PHE A 260 8.30 2.42 -1.73
CA PHE A 260 8.90 3.73 -1.45
C PHE A 260 8.00 4.65 -0.60
N MET A 261 6.67 4.49 -0.72
CA MET A 261 5.67 5.20 0.10
C MET A 261 5.63 4.69 1.55
N GLN A 262 5.74 3.38 1.79
CA GLN A 262 5.82 2.82 3.14
C GLN A 262 7.13 3.23 3.83
N ILE A 263 8.23 3.31 3.07
CA ILE A 263 9.50 3.85 3.55
C ILE A 263 9.29 5.32 3.97
N LEU A 264 8.64 6.13 3.12
CA LEU A 264 8.32 7.52 3.44
C LEU A 264 7.49 7.62 4.73
N TYR A 265 6.40 6.84 4.85
CA TYR A 265 5.57 6.84 6.06
C TYR A 265 6.39 6.56 7.32
N THR A 266 7.25 5.55 7.27
CA THR A 266 8.11 5.20 8.42
C THR A 266 9.03 6.35 8.78
N GLU A 267 9.73 6.96 7.83
CA GLU A 267 10.63 8.10 8.11
C GLU A 267 9.86 9.31 8.63
N LEU A 268 8.71 9.62 8.03
CA LEU A 268 7.87 10.74 8.40
C LEU A 268 7.38 10.61 9.85
N VAL A 269 6.82 9.44 10.21
CA VAL A 269 6.28 9.20 11.54
C VAL A 269 7.37 9.05 12.59
N GLU A 270 8.48 8.35 12.30
CA GLU A 270 9.55 8.16 13.27
C GLU A 270 10.29 9.46 13.61
N LYS A 271 10.45 10.37 12.63
CA LYS A 271 11.25 11.60 12.78
C LYS A 271 10.42 12.86 13.12
N TYR A 272 9.25 13.01 12.51
CA TYR A 272 8.50 14.28 12.57
C TYR A 272 7.15 14.16 13.30
N TYR A 273 6.47 13.02 13.18
CA TYR A 273 5.14 12.82 13.76
C TYR A 273 5.07 11.69 14.80
N LYS A 274 6.14 11.50 15.59
CA LYS A 274 6.24 10.41 16.57
C LYS A 274 5.13 10.44 17.60
N LYS A 275 4.73 11.65 18.05
CA LYS A 275 3.67 11.86 19.04
C LYS A 275 2.27 11.64 18.48
N ASP A 276 2.13 11.77 17.17
CA ASP A 276 0.85 11.64 16.48
C ASP A 276 0.61 10.22 15.96
N ARG A 277 1.59 9.33 16.10
CA ARG A 277 1.53 7.97 15.61
C ARG A 277 0.31 7.24 16.19
N CYS A 278 -0.51 6.66 15.32
CA CYS A 278 -1.67 5.89 15.73
C CYS A 278 -1.29 4.61 16.49
N LYS A 279 -2.29 4.04 17.19
CA LYS A 279 -2.16 2.77 17.94
C LYS A 279 -1.53 1.69 17.04
N ILE A 280 -0.56 0.95 17.60
CA ILE A 280 0.05 -0.17 16.90
C ILE A 280 -0.87 -1.39 17.02
N VAL A 281 -1.37 -1.84 15.87
CA VAL A 281 -2.05 -3.13 15.70
C VAL A 281 -1.34 -3.85 14.56
N SER A 282 -0.98 -5.11 14.77
CA SER A 282 -0.07 -5.84 13.88
C SER A 282 -0.60 -5.94 12.44
N ASP A 283 0.22 -5.51 11.48
CA ASP A 283 0.01 -5.72 10.04
C ASP A 283 0.08 -7.18 9.60
N THR A 284 0.43 -8.10 10.50
CA THR A 284 0.33 -9.54 10.26
C THR A 284 -1.11 -10.04 10.26
N LEU A 285 -2.00 -9.45 11.09
CA LEU A 285 -3.36 -9.95 11.28
C LEU A 285 -4.15 -9.99 9.97
N PRO A 286 -4.18 -8.91 9.15
CA PRO A 286 -4.93 -8.95 7.89
C PRO A 286 -4.40 -9.95 6.87
N HIS A 287 -3.19 -10.49 7.04
CA HIS A 287 -2.56 -11.41 6.09
C HIS A 287 -2.70 -12.89 6.48
N GLU A 288 -3.27 -13.21 7.65
CA GLU A 288 -3.42 -14.61 8.09
C GLU A 288 -4.27 -15.43 7.12
N LEU A 289 -5.41 -14.88 6.67
CA LEU A 289 -6.27 -15.55 5.69
C LEU A 289 -5.59 -15.72 4.33
N PHE A 290 -4.78 -14.74 3.92
CA PHE A 290 -4.09 -14.79 2.64
C PHE A 290 -3.02 -15.88 2.57
N LYS A 291 -2.30 -16.11 3.67
CA LYS A 291 -1.30 -17.19 3.77
C LYS A 291 -1.90 -18.56 3.46
N VAL A 292 -3.18 -18.75 3.81
CA VAL A 292 -3.86 -20.05 3.79
C VAL A 292 -4.94 -20.11 2.72
N TRP A 293 -5.01 -19.10 1.85
CA TRP A 293 -6.10 -18.90 0.88
C TRP A 293 -6.33 -20.09 -0.04
N PHE A 294 -5.26 -20.83 -0.36
CA PHE A 294 -5.30 -22.03 -1.20
C PHE A 294 -4.98 -23.32 -0.43
N ASP A 295 -4.95 -23.27 0.91
CA ASP A 295 -4.86 -24.47 1.74
C ASP A 295 -6.22 -25.16 1.81
N THR A 296 -6.23 -26.43 2.21
CA THR A 296 -7.46 -27.15 2.53
C THR A 296 -8.29 -26.38 3.57
N TYR A 297 -9.56 -26.18 3.27
CA TYR A 297 -10.50 -25.47 4.12
C TYR A 297 -10.64 -26.15 5.49
N SER A 298 -10.61 -25.34 6.54
CA SER A 298 -10.93 -25.76 7.90
C SER A 298 -11.80 -24.69 8.55
N LYS A 299 -13.00 -25.09 8.98
CA LYS A 299 -13.95 -24.21 9.67
C LYS A 299 -13.34 -23.63 10.96
N GLU A 300 -12.60 -24.44 11.71
CA GLU A 300 -11.93 -24.03 12.94
C GLU A 300 -10.84 -22.99 12.67
N LYS A 301 -10.01 -23.22 11.64
CA LYS A 301 -8.96 -22.28 11.24
C LYS A 301 -9.55 -20.97 10.71
N LEU A 302 -10.63 -21.04 9.92
CA LEU A 302 -11.35 -19.85 9.49
C LEU A 302 -11.84 -19.06 10.70
N LYS A 303 -12.56 -19.72 11.63
CA LYS A 303 -13.10 -19.09 12.83
C LYS A 303 -11.99 -18.41 13.64
N LYS A 304 -10.87 -19.10 13.88
CA LYS A 304 -9.71 -18.53 14.60
C LYS A 304 -9.18 -17.26 13.93
N ILE A 305 -9.09 -17.23 12.60
CA ILE A 305 -8.63 -16.07 11.85
C ILE A 305 -9.65 -14.92 11.95
N THR A 306 -10.94 -15.19 11.73
CA THR A 306 -12.00 -14.17 11.73
C THR A 306 -12.32 -13.64 13.13
N ASP A 307 -12.16 -14.44 14.18
CA ASP A 307 -12.26 -13.99 15.58
C ASP A 307 -11.14 -12.99 15.92
N SER A 308 -9.98 -13.07 15.24
CA SER A 308 -8.83 -12.20 15.52
C SER A 308 -8.88 -10.85 14.79
N VAL A 309 -9.46 -10.81 13.58
CA VAL A 309 -9.59 -9.59 12.77
C VAL A 309 -10.71 -9.78 11.74
N SER A 310 -11.50 -8.73 11.50
CA SER A 310 -12.58 -8.76 10.50
C SER A 310 -12.12 -8.38 9.09
N ILE A 311 -10.94 -7.77 8.97
CA ILE A 311 -10.35 -7.18 7.76
C ILE A 311 -9.22 -8.06 7.25
N HIS A 312 -9.36 -8.60 6.03
CA HIS A 312 -8.40 -9.55 5.45
C HIS A 312 -7.86 -9.03 4.11
N LYS A 313 -6.54 -8.82 4.02
CA LYS A 313 -5.86 -8.41 2.79
C LYS A 313 -5.54 -9.61 1.92
N LEU A 314 -6.19 -9.69 0.76
CA LEU A 314 -5.95 -10.72 -0.25
C LEU A 314 -5.17 -10.17 -1.46
N SER A 315 -4.93 -11.04 -2.45
CA SER A 315 -4.31 -10.68 -3.73
C SER A 315 -4.99 -11.41 -4.89
N PHE A 316 -5.33 -10.69 -5.95
CA PHE A 316 -5.81 -11.25 -7.21
C PHE A 316 -4.67 -11.62 -8.17
N LYS A 317 -3.41 -11.27 -7.83
CA LYS A 317 -2.23 -11.55 -8.69
C LYS A 317 -1.77 -13.00 -8.61
N ILE A 318 -2.35 -13.80 -7.73
CA ILE A 318 -2.10 -15.24 -7.70
C ILE A 318 -2.97 -15.87 -8.77
N ASP A 319 -2.30 -16.40 -9.79
CA ASP A 319 -2.94 -17.15 -10.86
C ASP A 319 -3.56 -18.44 -10.30
N SER A 320 -4.89 -18.46 -10.15
CA SER A 320 -5.63 -19.62 -9.67
C SER A 320 -5.50 -20.82 -10.61
N SER A 321 -5.10 -20.63 -11.87
CA SER A 321 -4.86 -21.75 -12.80
C SER A 321 -3.67 -22.62 -12.40
N LYS A 322 -2.79 -22.13 -11.52
CA LYS A 322 -1.58 -22.84 -11.05
C LYS A 322 -1.71 -23.43 -9.65
N LYS A 323 -2.89 -23.36 -9.03
CA LYS A 323 -3.12 -23.84 -7.67
C LYS A 323 -4.34 -24.74 -7.61
N LYS A 324 -4.31 -25.72 -6.69
CA LYS A 324 -5.49 -26.49 -6.33
C LYS A 324 -6.54 -25.52 -5.79
N VAL A 325 -7.75 -25.61 -6.33
CA VAL A 325 -8.92 -24.81 -5.90
C VAL A 325 -9.86 -25.66 -5.06
N GLU A 326 -10.01 -26.94 -5.39
CA GLU A 326 -10.91 -27.86 -4.69
C GLU A 326 -10.57 -28.03 -3.21
N ASN A 327 -11.62 -27.96 -2.39
CA ASN A 327 -11.61 -28.01 -0.94
C ASN A 327 -10.73 -26.95 -0.29
N THR A 328 -10.59 -25.76 -0.89
CA THR A 328 -9.75 -24.67 -0.33
C THR A 328 -10.56 -23.54 0.31
N PHE A 329 -9.89 -22.67 1.09
CA PHE A 329 -10.49 -21.42 1.58
C PHE A 329 -11.03 -20.55 0.44
N PHE A 330 -10.30 -20.46 -0.68
CA PHE A 330 -10.74 -19.73 -1.87
C PHE A 330 -12.07 -20.27 -2.41
N GLU A 331 -12.20 -21.59 -2.57
CA GLU A 331 -13.45 -22.20 -3.04
C GLU A 331 -14.59 -22.02 -2.03
N TYR A 332 -14.32 -22.18 -0.73
CA TYR A 332 -15.31 -21.89 0.31
C TYR A 332 -15.88 -20.48 0.16
N PHE A 333 -15.03 -19.45 -0.01
CA PHE A 333 -15.49 -18.07 -0.19
C PHE A 333 -16.16 -17.83 -1.54
N LYS A 334 -15.72 -18.51 -2.61
CA LYS A 334 -16.38 -18.48 -3.91
C LYS A 334 -17.82 -19.00 -3.81
N ASN A 335 -18.01 -20.13 -3.14
CA ASN A 335 -19.33 -20.73 -2.92
C ASN A 335 -20.20 -19.89 -1.96
N LEU A 336 -19.63 -19.40 -0.86
CA LEU A 336 -20.33 -18.54 0.12
C LEU A 336 -20.91 -17.28 -0.53
N TYR A 337 -20.23 -16.77 -1.55
CA TYR A 337 -20.64 -15.57 -2.28
C TYR A 337 -21.17 -15.88 -3.68
N GLU A 338 -21.51 -17.12 -4.02
CA GLU A 338 -22.13 -17.51 -5.30
C GLU A 338 -21.45 -16.89 -6.55
N ILE A 339 -20.13 -17.11 -6.68
CA ILE A 339 -19.27 -16.62 -7.78
C ILE A 339 -18.84 -17.76 -8.70
#